data_AF-X1V8G3-F1
#
_entry.id   AF-X1V8G3-F1
#
_cell.length_a   1.000
_cell.length_b   1.000
_cell.length_c   1.000
_cell.angle_alpha   90.00
_cell.angle_beta   90.00
_cell.angle_gamma   90.00
#
_symmetry.space_group_name_H-M   'P 1'
#
loop_
_entity.id
_entity.type
_entity.pdbx_description
1 polymer ?
#
loop_
_entity_poly.entity_id
_entity_poly.type
_entity_poly.pdbx_seq_one_letter_code
_entity_poly.pdbx_strand_id
1 'polypeptide(L)' 'MNTKDYVKYRDTQQEINFKIKEAFEKEGIEMAFPTQTIFLNK' A
#
# COMPACT_ATOMS: atom_id res chain seq x y z
N MET A 1 -8.28 21.06 -14.94
CA MET A 1 -7.66 20.43 -13.76
C MET A 1 -6.18 20.77 -13.79
N ASN A 2 -5.69 21.60 -12.87
CA ASN A 2 -4.31 22.11 -12.88
C ASN A 2 -3.32 20.95 -12.66
N THR A 3 -2.67 20.53 -13.74
CA THR A 3 -1.71 19.40 -13.75
C THR A 3 -0.60 19.55 -12.71
N LYS A 4 -0.20 20.79 -12.36
CA LYS A 4 0.84 21.07 -11.36
C LYS A 4 0.43 20.70 -9.93
N ASP A 5 -0.81 21.00 -9.55
CA ASP A 5 -1.33 20.68 -8.21
C ASP A 5 -1.50 19.16 -8.05
N TYR A 6 -1.92 18.49 -9.12
CA TYR A 6 -2.03 17.03 -9.16
C TYR A 6 -0.66 16.34 -9.03
N VAL A 7 0.37 16.85 -9.72
CA VAL A 7 1.74 16.32 -9.60
C VAL A 7 2.25 16.44 -8.17
N LYS A 8 2.11 17.62 -7.55
CA LYS A 8 2.52 17.84 -6.16
C LYS A 8 1.80 16.88 -5.19
N TYR A 9 0.49 16.69 -5.37
CA TYR A 9 -0.29 15.76 -4.58
C TYR A 9 0.23 14.32 -4.73
N ARG A 10 0.41 13.85 -5.97
CA ARG A 10 0.88 12.49 -6.26
C ARG A 10 2.26 12.23 -5.67
N ASP A 11 3.19 13.17 -5.84
CA ASP A 11 4.56 13.02 -5.34
C ASP A 11 4.58 12.97 -3.80
N THR A 12 3.75 13.78 -3.14
CA THR A 12 3.57 13.75 -1.67
C THR A 12 2.98 12.42 -1.20
N GLN A 13 1.93 11.93 -1.88
CA GLN A 13 1.31 10.64 -1.56
C GLN A 13 2.28 9.48 -1.76
N GLN A 14 3.10 9.53 -2.80
CA GLN A 14 4.11 8.52 -3.07
C GLN A 14 5.17 8.47 -1.97
N GLU A 15 5.65 9.62 -1.49
CA GLU A 15 6.58 9.69 -0.37
C GLU A 15 5.99 9.10 0.92
N ILE A 16 4.72 9.42 1.21
CA ILE A 16 4.00 8.87 2.37
C ILE A 16 3.89 7.35 2.26
N ASN A 17 3.50 6.82 1.10
CA ASN A 17 3.36 5.39 0.87
C ASN A 17 4.68 4.63 1.06
N PHE A 18 5.81 5.20 0.61
CA PHE A 18 7.11 4.59 0.83
C PHE A 18 7.51 4.55 2.31
N LYS A 19 7.28 5.65 3.05
CA LYS A 19 7.56 5.68 4.49
C LYS A 19 6.72 4.67 5.27
N ILE A 20 5.44 4.50 4.90
CA ILE A 20 4.57 3.48 5.50
C ILE A 20 5.11 2.08 5.20
N LYS A 21 5.49 1.82 3.94
CA LYS A 21 6.07 0.53 3.54
C LYS A 21 7.35 0.21 4.33
N GLU A 22 8.27 1.16 4.44
CA GLU A 22 9.50 0.98 5.23
C GLU A 22 9.23 0.75 6.71
N ALA A 23 8.24 1.43 7.29
CA ALA A 23 7.83 1.19 8.67
C ALA A 23 7.25 -0.22 8.83
N PHE A 24 6.40 -0.67 7.90
CA PHE A 24 5.83 -2.02 7.93
C PHE A 24 6.93 -3.08 7.82
N GLU A 25 7.92 -2.89 6.95
CA GLU A 25 9.07 -3.80 6.83
C GLU A 25 9.92 -3.85 8.11
N LYS A 26 10.16 -2.70 8.76
CA LYS A 26 10.92 -2.63 10.03
C LYS A 26 10.20 -3.32 11.19
N GLU A 27 8.88 -3.19 11.25
CA GLU A 27 8.04 -3.81 12.28
C GLU A 27 7.68 -5.27 11.96
N GLY A 28 8.12 -5.81 10.80
CA GLY A 28 7.79 -7.17 10.36
C GLY A 28 6.31 -7.36 10.01
N ILE A 29 5.61 -6.27 9.67
CA ILE A 29 4.20 -6.28 9.28
C ILE A 29 4.11 -6.64 7.80
N GLU A 30 3.60 -7.83 7.50
CA GLU A 30 3.36 -8.26 6.11
C GLU A 30 2.14 -7.54 5.50
N MET A 31 2.19 -7.27 4.20
CA MET A 31 1.03 -6.76 3.48
C MET A 31 -0.06 -7.83 3.39
N ALA A 32 -1.28 -7.48 3.79
CA ALA A 32 -2.43 -8.35 3.66
C ALA A 32 -2.85 -8.45 2.18
N PHE A 33 -2.75 -9.67 1.63
CA PHE A 33 -3.36 -10.02 0.35
C PHE A 33 -4.74 -10.60 0.59
N PRO A 34 -5.68 -10.48 -0.37
CA PRO A 34 -6.97 -11.13 -0.25
C PRO A 34 -6.78 -12.65 -0.15
N THR A 35 -7.25 -13.24 0.96
CA THR A 35 -7.20 -14.69 1.19
C THR A 35 -8.59 -15.30 1.11
N GLN A 36 -8.67 -16.53 0.61
CA GLN A 36 -9.90 -17.32 0.63
C GLN A 36 -9.64 -18.67 1.30
N THR A 37 -10.51 -19.03 2.25
CA THR A 37 -10.51 -20.37 2.85
C THR A 37 -11.36 -21.30 1.98
N ILE A 38 -10.77 -22.36 1.45
CA ILE A 38 -11.45 -23.34 0.59
C ILE A 38 -11.81 -24.58 1.43
N PHE A 39 -13.09 -24.97 1.41
CA PHE A 39 -13.56 -26.23 2.00
C PHE A 39 -13.71 -27.28 0.90
N LEU A 40 -12.92 -28.35 0.95
CA LEU A 40 -12.99 -29.48 0.01
C LEU A 40 -13.92 -30.57 0.57
N ASN A 41 -14.98 -30.90 -0.17
CA ASN A 41 -15.77 -32.10 0.05
C ASN A 41 -15.27 -33.22 -0.89
N LYS A 42 -15.29 -34.47 -0.41
CA LYS A 42 -14.86 -35.67 -1.14
C LYS A 42 -15.99 -36.25 -1.99
#